data_AF-A0A8T6BWU2-F1
#
_entry.id   AF-A0A8T6BWU2-F1
#
_cell.length_a   1.000
_cell.length_b   1.000
_cell.length_c   1.000
_cell.angle_alpha   90.00
_cell.angle_beta   90.00
_cell.angle_gamma   90.00
#
_symmetry.space_group_name_H-M   'P 1'
#
loop_
_entity.id
_entity.type
_entity.pdbx_description
1 polymer ?
#
loop_
_entity_poly.entity_id
_entity_poly.type
_entity_poly.pdbx_seq_one_letter_code
_entity_poly.pdbx_strand_id
1 'polypeptide(L)'
;SELSFSTFFVSSMSELLKQVALDGCGIAWLPEYAIQQEIRSGKLVVLNRDELVIPIQAYAYRMNTRMNPVAERFWRELRELEIVLS
;
A
#
# COMPACT_ATOMS: atom_id res chain seq x y z
N SER A 1 -6.48 29.49 -1.18
CA SER A 1 -6.09 29.38 0.24
C SER A 1 -5.13 28.21 0.35
N GLU A 2 -3.91 28.43 0.83
CA GLU A 2 -2.98 27.33 1.08
C GLU A 2 -3.45 26.54 2.30
N LEU A 3 -3.53 25.22 2.17
CA LEU A 3 -3.83 24.33 3.30
C LEU A 3 -2.60 24.27 4.20
N SER A 4 -2.75 24.63 5.47
CA SER A 4 -1.70 24.50 6.49
C SER A 4 -1.90 23.21 7.26
N PHE A 5 -0.86 22.39 7.34
CA PHE A 5 -0.84 21.13 8.09
C PHE A 5 0.30 21.13 9.10
N SER A 6 0.13 20.44 10.22
CA SER A 6 1.18 20.15 11.19
C SER A 6 1.39 18.64 11.32
N THR A 7 2.64 18.21 11.35
CA THR A 7 2.96 16.79 11.55
C THR A 7 2.65 16.39 12.99
N PHE A 8 1.67 15.50 13.16
CA PHE A 8 1.27 15.00 14.48
C PHE A 8 1.99 13.70 14.86
N PHE A 9 2.16 12.78 13.90
CA PHE A 9 2.71 11.45 14.16
C PHE A 9 3.47 10.92 12.93
N VAL A 10 4.55 10.16 13.17
CA VAL A 10 5.38 9.57 12.11
C VAL A 10 5.69 8.11 12.47
N SER A 11 5.52 7.21 11.50
CA SER A 11 5.92 5.81 11.62
C SER A 11 6.27 5.24 10.24
N SER A 12 7.20 4.27 10.21
CA SER A 12 7.50 3.47 9.03
C SER A 12 6.51 2.30 8.83
N MET A 13 5.67 2.00 9.84
CA MET A 13 4.69 0.92 9.76
C MET A 13 3.33 1.46 9.33
N SER A 14 2.85 1.04 8.16
CA SER A 14 1.53 1.43 7.64
C SER A 14 0.40 1.06 8.59
N GLU A 15 0.51 -0.08 9.28
CA GLU A 15 -0.49 -0.53 10.24
C GLU A 15 -0.62 0.42 11.43
N LEU A 16 0.49 0.98 11.93
CA LEU A 16 0.43 1.91 13.04
C LEU A 16 -0.20 3.25 12.63
N LEU A 17 0.13 3.73 11.42
CA LEU A 17 -0.54 4.92 10.86
C LEU A 17 -2.05 4.69 10.68
N LYS A 18 -2.46 3.48 10.25
CA LYS A 18 -3.88 3.11 10.13
C LYS A 18 -4.59 3.17 11.49
N GLN A 19 -3.99 2.63 12.55
CA GLN A 19 -4.59 2.68 13.88
C GLN A 19 -4.77 4.12 14.37
N VAL A 20 -3.75 4.97 14.22
CA VAL A 20 -3.85 6.40 14.60
C VAL A 20 -4.96 7.12 13.83
N ALA A 21 -5.17 6.80 12.56
CA ALA A 21 -6.29 7.35 11.78
C ALA A 21 -7.65 6.81 12.25
N LEU A 22 -7.74 5.52 12.57
CA LEU A 22 -8.96 4.89 13.10
C LEU A 22 -9.36 5.40 14.48
N ASP A 23 -8.38 5.74 15.31
CA ASP A 23 -8.57 6.36 16.61
C ASP A 23 -9.02 7.84 16.51
N GLY A 24 -9.14 8.37 15.29
CA GLY A 24 -9.60 9.73 15.03
C GLY A 24 -8.56 10.81 15.31
N CYS A 25 -7.27 10.44 15.41
CA CYS A 25 -6.21 11.39 15.74
C CYS A 25 -5.78 12.27 14.56
N GLY A 26 -6.18 11.96 13.33
CA GLY A 26 -5.83 12.78 12.17
C GLY A 26 -6.09 12.11 10.82
N ILE A 27 -5.41 12.63 9.80
CA ILE A 27 -5.51 12.18 8.40
C ILE A 27 -4.19 11.49 8.04
N ALA A 28 -4.27 10.37 7.30
CA ALA A 28 -3.10 9.64 6.83
C ALA A 28 -3.27 9.22 5.36
N TRP A 29 -2.17 9.29 4.60
CA TRP A 29 -2.06 8.57 3.33
C TRP A 29 -1.69 7.12 3.63
N LEU A 30 -2.55 6.19 3.20
CA LEU A 30 -2.40 4.76 3.44
C LEU A 30 -2.56 3.99 2.12
N PRO A 31 -1.80 2.91 1.90
CA PRO A 31 -2.00 2.05 0.74
C PRO A 31 -3.40 1.44 0.74
N GLU A 32 -4.05 1.39 -0.41
CA GLU A 32 -5.43 0.92 -0.54
C GLU A 32 -5.62 -0.48 0.05
N TYR A 33 -4.71 -1.41 -0.25
CA TYR A 33 -4.77 -2.80 0.22
C TYR A 33 -4.82 -2.92 1.75
N ALA A 34 -4.33 -1.92 2.49
CA ALA A 34 -4.29 -1.94 3.95
C ALA A 34 -5.60 -1.45 4.61
N ILE A 35 -6.49 -0.79 3.86
CA ILE A 35 -7.68 -0.10 4.38
C ILE A 35 -8.99 -0.48 3.68
N GLN A 36 -8.99 -1.46 2.77
CA GLN A 36 -10.20 -1.88 2.03
C GLN A 36 -11.35 -2.31 2.94
N GLN A 37 -11.07 -2.92 4.09
CA GLN A 37 -12.11 -3.34 5.04
C GLN A 37 -12.68 -2.14 5.80
N GLU A 38 -11.83 -1.22 6.24
CA GLU A 38 -12.20 -0.03 6.99
C GLU A 38 -13.04 0.92 6.13
N ILE A 39 -12.70 1.06 4.84
CA ILE A 39 -13.53 1.82 3.89
C ILE A 39 -14.89 1.14 3.71
N ARG A 40 -14.91 -0.17 3.46
CA ARG A 40 -16.18 -0.92 3.26
C ARG A 40 -17.10 -0.89 4.47
N SER A 41 -16.52 -0.88 5.67
CA SER A 41 -17.27 -0.81 6.94
C SER A 41 -17.57 0.63 7.39
N GLY A 42 -17.14 1.65 6.64
CA GLY A 42 -17.38 3.06 6.97
C GLY A 42 -16.56 3.58 8.15
N LYS A 43 -15.55 2.84 8.61
CA LYS A 43 -14.64 3.28 9.69
C LYS A 43 -13.64 4.32 9.21
N LEU A 44 -13.26 4.25 7.93
CA LEU A 44 -12.44 5.25 7.25
C LEU A 44 -13.17 5.78 6.02
N VAL A 45 -12.89 7.03 5.69
CA VAL A 45 -13.42 7.69 4.49
C VAL A 45 -12.26 8.28 3.67
N VAL A 46 -12.37 8.17 2.35
CA VAL A 46 -11.40 8.78 1.43
C VAL A 46 -11.78 10.25 1.23
N LEU A 47 -10.86 11.17 1.54
CA LEU A 47 -11.12 12.61 1.48
C LEU A 47 -11.14 13.18 0.05
N ASN A 48 -10.33 12.60 -0.85
CA ASN A 48 -10.24 13.00 -2.25
C ASN A 48 -9.80 11.79 -3.07
N ARG A 49 -10.50 11.50 -4.17
CA ARG A 49 -10.27 10.30 -4.99
C ARG A 49 -9.41 10.54 -6.23
N ASP A 50 -9.03 11.78 -6.50
CA ASP A 50 -8.39 12.16 -7.76
C ASP A 50 -7.06 12.88 -7.50
N GLU A 51 -7.10 14.13 -7.02
CA GLU A 51 -5.92 15.01 -6.92
C GLU A 51 -4.93 14.62 -5.82
N LEU A 52 -5.40 13.95 -4.76
CA LEU A 52 -4.57 13.60 -3.59
C LEU A 52 -4.19 12.12 -3.54
N VAL A 53 -4.51 11.36 -4.60
CA VAL A 53 -4.15 9.95 -4.71
C VAL A 53 -2.74 9.82 -5.28
N ILE A 54 -1.88 9.12 -4.56
CA ILE A 54 -0.50 8.87 -4.97
C ILE A 54 -0.42 7.43 -5.49
N PRO A 55 -0.26 7.19 -6.80
CA PRO A 55 -0.16 5.84 -7.33
C PRO A 55 1.15 5.19 -6.88
N ILE A 56 1.07 3.95 -6.41
CA ILE A 56 2.23 3.15 -6.01
C ILE A 56 2.28 1.87 -6.85
N GLN A 57 3.50 1.42 -7.15
CA GLN A 57 3.75 0.21 -7.93
C GLN A 57 4.65 -0.73 -7.13
N ALA A 58 4.27 -2.00 -7.05
CA ALA A 58 5.08 -3.05 -6.45
C ALA A 58 5.77 -3.86 -7.55
N TYR A 59 7.07 -4.10 -7.38
CA TYR A 59 7.88 -4.85 -8.34
C TYR A 59 8.64 -5.97 -7.62
N ALA A 60 8.65 -7.16 -8.23
CA ALA A 60 9.48 -8.27 -7.79
C ALA A 60 10.81 -8.25 -8.55
N TYR A 61 11.93 -8.20 -7.84
CA TYR A 61 13.27 -8.15 -8.43
C TYR A 61 14.04 -9.45 -8.24
N ARG A 62 14.81 -9.84 -9.27
CA ARG A 62 15.72 -10.99 -9.24
C ARG A 62 17.05 -10.66 -9.86
N MET A 63 18.10 -11.39 -9.48
CA MET A 63 19.37 -11.31 -10.19
C MET A 63 19.23 -11.93 -11.59
N ASN A 64 19.90 -11.34 -12.58
CA ASN A 64 19.92 -11.88 -13.94
C ASN A 64 20.77 -13.16 -14.07
N THR A 65 21.54 -13.50 -13.05
CA THR A 65 22.29 -14.76 -12.98
C THR A 65 21.36 -15.93 -12.67
N ARG A 66 21.71 -17.10 -13.19
CA ARG A 66 20.93 -18.33 -12.94
C ARG A 66 20.94 -18.66 -11.46
N MET A 67 19.76 -18.75 -10.86
CA MET A 67 19.58 -19.15 -9.47
C MET A 67 19.51 -20.67 -9.35
N ASN A 68 19.42 -21.17 -8.11
CA ASN A 68 19.19 -22.59 -7.89
C ASN A 68 17.83 -23.03 -8.49
N PRO A 69 17.64 -24.34 -8.81
CA PRO A 69 16.43 -24.82 -9.46
C PRO A 69 15.13 -24.52 -8.70
N VAL A 70 15.17 -24.39 -7.38
CA VAL A 70 13.99 -24.06 -6.55
C VAL A 70 13.58 -22.62 -6.78
N ALA A 71 14.53 -21.68 -6.75
CA ALA A 71 14.28 -20.27 -7.00
C ALA A 71 13.81 -20.04 -8.45
N GLU A 72 14.38 -20.71 -9.45
CA GLU A 72 13.94 -20.59 -10.85
C GLU A 72 12.51 -21.11 -11.07
N ARG A 73 12.10 -22.14 -10.33
CA ARG A 73 10.70 -22.60 -10.34
C ARG A 73 9.79 -21.55 -9.69
N PHE A 74 10.16 -21.02 -8.53
CA PHE A 74 9.40 -19.94 -7.88
C PHE A 74 9.22 -18.73 -8.81
N TRP A 75 10.27 -18.27 -9.50
CA TRP A 75 10.17 -17.16 -10.46
C TRP A 75 9.33 -17.47 -11.70
N ARG A 76 9.14 -18.75 -12.03
CA ARG A 76 8.22 -19.16 -13.10
C ARG A 76 6.78 -19.09 -12.62
N GLU A 77 6.50 -19.68 -11.47
CA GLU A 77 5.18 -19.65 -10.83
C GLU A 77 4.74 -18.22 -10.51
N LEU A 78 5.65 -17.37 -10.03
CA LEU A 78 5.37 -15.96 -9.74
C LEU A 78 4.98 -15.18 -11.01
N ARG A 79 5.63 -15.45 -12.14
CA ARG A 79 5.26 -14.84 -13.43
C ARG A 79 3.91 -15.34 -13.94
N GLU A 80 3.58 -16.61 -13.73
CA GLU A 80 2.26 -17.15 -14.06
C GLU A 80 1.16 -16.50 -13.22
N LEU A 81 1.41 -16.22 -11.94
CA LEU A 81 0.48 -15.51 -11.07
C LEU A 81 0.23 -14.05 -11.51
N GLU A 82 1.27 -13.35 -11.96
CA GLU A 82 1.16 -11.97 -12.45
C GLU A 82 0.22 -11.87 -13.67
N ILE A 83 0.35 -12.80 -14.63
CA ILE A 83 -0.46 -12.84 -15.85
C ILE A 83 -1.96 -13.03 -15.55
N VAL A 84 -2.30 -13.76 -14.48
CA VAL A 84 -3.70 -14.04 -14.11
C VAL A 84 -4.35 -12.86 -13.39
N LEU A 85 -3.55 -12.00 -12.74
CA LEU A 85 -4.03 -10.85 -11.95
C LEU A 85 -4.01 -9.53 -12.73
N SER A 86 -3.42 -9.52 -13.94
CA SER A 86 -3.34 -8.37 -14.86
C SER A 86 -4.50 -8.39 -15.86
#